data_AF-A0A0A9DSH3-F1
#
_entry.id   AF-A0A0A9DSH3-F1
#
_cell.length_a   1.000
_cell.length_b   1.000
_cell.length_c   1.000
_cell.angle_alpha   90.00
_cell.angle_beta   90.00
_cell.angle_gamma   90.00
#
_symmetry.space_group_name_H-M   'P 1'
#
loop_
_entity.id
_entity.type
_entity.pdbx_description
1 polymer ?
#
loop_
_entity_poly.entity_id
_entity_poly.type
_entity_poly.pdbx_seq_one_letter_code
_entity_poly.pdbx_strand_id
1 'polypeptide(L)'
;MSTFFFLMSRRLLVKTPPLASFMTALPTSYGLESVLANLMVPMWSSSGALPTLLVSSDIQVSDKMDPAELVRLIDILNPDNRAGRITVITRMGPENMRVKLPHLIRAVRGAGQIVTWVTDPMHGNTMKAPCGLKTRSFDRILAEVRAFFDVHEQEGSHPGGVHLEMTGQNVTECIGGSRTVTFDDLGWRYHTHCDPQLNALQSLEMALRSSAVTARAVVPLTCAVTAQDPRPWKWHSSSPNALGKGGWPHRP
;
A
#
# COMPACT_ATOMS: atom_id res chain seq x y z
N MET A 1 -3.94 -17.16 -11.82
CA MET A 1 -2.86 -16.56 -11.01
C MET A 1 -3.50 -15.48 -10.15
N SER A 2 -3.44 -15.62 -8.83
CA SER A 2 -3.98 -14.60 -7.91
C SER A 2 -2.85 -13.67 -7.50
N THR A 3 -2.71 -12.58 -8.24
CA THR A 3 -1.88 -11.45 -7.86
C THR A 3 -2.65 -10.62 -6.83
N PHE A 4 -2.10 -10.44 -5.62
CA PHE A 4 -2.72 -9.60 -4.60
C PHE A 4 -1.92 -8.29 -4.43
N PHE A 5 -2.62 -7.18 -4.57
CA PHE A 5 -2.08 -5.83 -4.33
C PHE A 5 -2.36 -5.42 -2.88
N PHE A 6 -1.32 -5.08 -2.12
CA PHE A 6 -1.48 -4.36 -0.86
C PHE A 6 -1.29 -2.87 -1.14
N LEU A 7 -2.38 -2.15 -1.40
CA LEU A 7 -2.34 -0.70 -1.63
C LEU A 7 -2.52 0.02 -0.29
N MET A 8 -1.51 0.80 0.12
CA MET A 8 -1.63 1.67 1.29
C MET A 8 -2.14 3.04 0.84
N SER A 9 -3.46 3.21 0.83
CA SER A 9 -4.07 4.49 0.46
C SER A 9 -4.41 5.34 1.69
N ARG A 10 -4.08 6.64 1.65
CA ARG A 10 -4.69 7.64 2.55
C ARG A 10 -6.18 7.73 2.22
N ARG A 11 -7.05 7.53 3.23
CA ARG A 11 -8.38 8.16 3.22
C ARG A 11 -8.18 9.67 3.17
N LEU A 12 -8.33 10.27 1.99
CA LEU A 12 -8.69 11.68 1.89
C LEU A 12 -10.13 11.80 2.41
N LEU A 13 -10.27 12.52 3.51
CA LEU A 13 -11.50 12.69 4.27
C LEU A 13 -12.43 13.64 3.49
N VAL A 14 -13.12 13.13 2.48
CA VAL A 14 -14.29 13.81 1.91
C VAL A 14 -15.49 13.42 2.76
N LYS A 15 -16.06 14.38 3.49
CA LYS A 15 -17.29 14.21 4.27
C LYS A 15 -18.44 13.79 3.34
N THR A 16 -19.02 12.62 3.57
CA THR A 16 -20.38 12.29 3.12
C THR A 16 -21.24 11.90 4.33
N PRO A 17 -22.53 12.28 4.37
CA PRO A 17 -23.42 12.04 5.51
C PRO A 17 -23.90 10.59 5.54
N PRO A 18 -24.42 10.10 6.69
CA PRO A 18 -24.71 8.68 6.89
C PRO A 18 -26.09 8.32 6.33
N LEU A 19 -26.21 7.18 5.67
CA LEU A 19 -27.49 6.50 5.51
C LEU A 19 -27.39 5.06 5.98
N ALA A 20 -28.39 4.70 6.79
CA ALA A 20 -28.52 3.52 7.60
C ALA A 20 -29.03 2.30 6.82
N SER A 21 -28.75 1.13 7.41
CA SER A 21 -29.48 -0.15 7.35
C SER A 21 -29.90 -0.73 6.00
N PHE A 22 -29.48 -1.97 5.74
CA PHE A 22 -30.41 -3.11 5.65
C PHE A 22 -29.64 -4.43 5.81
N MET A 23 -29.97 -5.18 6.87
CA MET A 23 -29.68 -6.61 7.03
C MET A 23 -30.71 -7.41 6.25
N THR A 24 -30.28 -8.41 5.49
CA THR A 24 -31.03 -9.66 5.29
C THR A 24 -30.05 -10.81 5.08
N ALA A 25 -30.37 -11.95 5.70
CA ALA A 25 -29.55 -13.15 5.80
C ALA A 25 -30.05 -14.27 4.87
N LEU A 26 -29.09 -14.98 4.25
CA LEU A 26 -29.01 -16.43 3.89
C LEU A 26 -30.10 -17.05 2.95
N PRO A 27 -29.82 -18.14 2.17
CA PRO A 27 -29.03 -19.32 2.55
C PRO A 27 -28.08 -19.97 1.50
N THR A 28 -27.35 -20.95 2.03
CA THR A 28 -26.41 -21.92 1.44
C THR A 28 -26.93 -22.72 0.24
N SER A 29 -26.12 -22.85 -0.82
CA SER A 29 -25.62 -24.12 -1.37
C SER A 29 -25.04 -23.95 -2.78
N TYR A 30 -24.01 -24.77 -3.08
CA TYR A 30 -23.34 -24.99 -4.36
C TYR A 30 -22.23 -23.99 -4.77
N GLY A 31 -21.09 -24.59 -5.13
CA GLY A 31 -19.78 -23.94 -5.30
C GLY A 31 -19.68 -22.93 -6.43
N LEU A 32 -18.74 -22.01 -6.26
CA LEU A 32 -18.37 -20.97 -7.23
C LEU A 32 -16.85 -21.01 -7.42
N GLU A 33 -16.40 -21.68 -8.49
CA GLU A 33 -15.16 -21.32 -9.15
C GLU A 33 -15.42 -20.17 -10.13
N SER A 34 -14.56 -19.15 -10.06
CA SER A 34 -14.24 -18.17 -11.11
C SER A 34 -15.40 -17.51 -11.86
N VAL A 35 -15.69 -16.26 -11.49
CA VAL A 35 -15.91 -15.07 -12.36
C VAL A 35 -16.49 -14.00 -11.44
N LEU A 36 -15.72 -12.97 -11.09
CA LEU A 36 -16.26 -11.63 -10.85
C LEU A 36 -15.16 -10.59 -11.08
N ALA A 37 -15.20 -10.03 -12.27
CA ALA A 37 -14.64 -8.75 -12.63
C ALA A 37 -15.38 -7.63 -11.88
N ASN A 38 -14.66 -6.53 -11.60
CA ASN A 38 -15.15 -5.17 -11.40
C ASN A 38 -16.21 -4.92 -10.31
N LEU A 39 -15.76 -4.31 -9.20
CA LEU A 39 -16.63 -3.45 -8.39
C LEU A 39 -16.98 -2.20 -9.19
N MET A 40 -18.09 -2.28 -9.92
CA MET A 40 -18.75 -1.15 -10.55
C MET A 40 -19.72 -0.53 -9.54
N VAL A 41 -19.45 0.69 -9.10
CA VAL A 41 -20.47 1.57 -8.50
C VAL A 41 -21.00 2.44 -9.64
N PRO A 42 -22.23 2.22 -10.16
CA PRO A 42 -22.81 3.16 -11.09
C PRO A 42 -23.42 4.32 -10.29
N MET A 43 -22.70 5.45 -10.22
CA MET A 43 -23.33 6.75 -9.98
C MET A 43 -23.77 7.29 -11.33
N TRP A 44 -25.08 7.25 -11.58
CA TRP A 44 -25.70 7.72 -12.81
C TRP A 44 -25.46 9.24 -12.95
N SER A 45 -24.70 9.66 -13.97
CA SER A 45 -24.68 11.06 -14.42
C SER A 45 -25.22 11.09 -15.84
N SER A 46 -26.28 11.86 -16.03
CA SER A 46 -27.10 12.00 -17.25
C SER A 46 -26.42 12.81 -18.35
N SER A 47 -25.12 12.61 -18.59
CA SER A 47 -24.37 13.29 -19.64
C SER A 47 -23.66 12.24 -20.48
N GLY A 48 -24.08 12.08 -21.74
CA GLY A 48 -23.67 11.01 -22.67
C GLY A 48 -22.21 11.01 -23.13
N ALA A 49 -21.26 11.15 -22.20
CA ALA A 49 -19.88 10.78 -22.42
C ALA A 49 -19.70 9.32 -22.00
N LEU A 50 -19.26 8.47 -22.93
CA LEU A 50 -18.82 7.11 -22.61
C LEU A 50 -17.77 7.20 -21.49
N PRO A 51 -17.91 6.47 -20.37
CA PRO A 51 -16.90 6.47 -19.33
C PRO A 51 -15.61 5.90 -19.93
N THR A 52 -14.61 6.75 -20.17
CA THR A 52 -13.25 6.29 -20.33
C THR A 52 -12.92 5.55 -19.04
N LEU A 53 -12.91 4.21 -19.09
CA LEU A 53 -12.51 3.38 -17.97
C LEU A 53 -11.15 3.88 -17.49
N LEU A 54 -11.11 4.47 -16.28
CA LEU A 54 -9.87 4.86 -15.63
C LEU A 54 -9.16 3.61 -15.13
N VAL A 55 -8.63 2.81 -16.05
CA VAL A 55 -7.78 1.68 -15.73
C VAL A 55 -6.41 2.24 -15.34
N SER A 56 -5.90 2.01 -14.14
CA SER A 56 -4.50 2.35 -13.84
C SER A 56 -3.58 1.57 -14.79
N SER A 57 -2.55 2.22 -15.33
CA SER A 57 -1.53 1.56 -16.16
C SER A 57 -0.29 1.28 -15.29
N ASP A 58 0.19 0.05 -15.37
CA ASP A 58 1.32 -0.42 -14.56
C ASP A 58 2.58 -0.48 -15.43
N ILE A 59 3.69 0.05 -14.92
CA ILE A 59 5.01 0.00 -15.55
C ILE A 59 5.92 -0.84 -14.67
N GLN A 60 6.33 -2.01 -15.17
CA GLN A 60 7.31 -2.86 -14.47
C GLN A 60 8.74 -2.38 -14.75
N VAL A 61 9.51 -2.20 -13.68
CA VAL A 61 10.83 -1.57 -13.72
C VAL A 61 11.86 -2.46 -13.03
N SER A 62 12.89 -2.85 -13.80
CA SER A 62 14.06 -3.59 -13.30
C SER A 62 15.20 -2.66 -12.89
N ASP A 63 16.29 -3.23 -12.38
CA ASP A 63 17.53 -2.55 -12.00
C ASP A 63 18.27 -1.88 -13.18
N LYS A 64 17.88 -2.23 -14.42
CA LYS A 64 18.44 -1.71 -15.67
C LYS A 64 17.69 -0.51 -16.24
N MET A 65 16.58 -0.11 -15.64
CA MET A 65 15.78 1.01 -16.15
C MET A 65 16.57 2.32 -16.09
N ASP A 66 16.62 3.02 -17.22
CA ASP A 66 17.18 4.36 -17.30
C ASP A 66 16.17 5.39 -16.74
N PRO A 67 16.58 6.30 -15.83
CA PRO A 67 15.67 7.29 -15.26
C PRO A 67 15.04 8.22 -16.31
N ALA A 68 15.76 8.60 -17.36
CA ALA A 68 15.21 9.47 -18.39
C ALA A 68 14.21 8.71 -19.28
N GLU A 69 14.45 7.43 -19.56
CA GLU A 69 13.47 6.56 -20.22
C GLU A 69 12.18 6.41 -19.42
N LEU A 70 12.27 6.18 -18.10
CA LEU A 70 11.09 6.09 -17.24
C LEU A 70 10.24 7.36 -17.31
N VAL A 71 10.86 8.54 -17.22
CA VAL A 71 10.15 9.82 -17.35
C VAL A 71 9.42 9.93 -18.69
N ARG A 72 10.10 9.61 -19.81
CA ARG A 72 9.46 9.64 -21.14
C ARG A 72 8.28 8.68 -21.24
N LEU A 73 8.39 7.47 -20.68
CA LEU A 73 7.30 6.50 -20.67
C LEU A 73 6.09 7.01 -19.88
N ILE A 74 6.32 7.64 -18.72
CA ILE A 74 5.26 8.22 -17.91
C ILE A 74 4.57 9.37 -18.66
N ASP A 75 5.31 10.24 -19.36
CA ASP A 75 4.73 11.32 -20.15
C ASP A 75 3.80 10.80 -21.27
N ILE A 76 4.21 9.72 -21.94
CA ILE A 76 3.39 9.10 -23.00
C ILE A 76 2.11 8.47 -22.43
N LEU A 77 2.22 7.80 -21.27
CA LEU A 77 1.11 7.03 -20.68
C LEU A 77 0.18 7.86 -19.78
N ASN A 78 0.66 9.01 -19.30
CA ASN A 78 -0.06 9.92 -18.41
C ASN A 78 0.20 11.39 -18.78
N PRO A 79 -0.17 11.82 -19.99
CA PRO A 79 0.12 13.18 -20.47
C PRO A 79 -0.55 14.26 -19.62
N ASP A 80 -1.70 13.95 -19.01
CA ASP A 80 -2.43 14.85 -18.11
C ASP A 80 -1.94 14.79 -16.65
N ASN A 81 -0.87 14.02 -16.38
CA ASN A 81 -0.27 13.82 -15.06
C ASN A 81 -1.30 13.50 -13.94
N ARG A 82 -2.28 12.64 -14.26
CA ARG A 82 -3.38 12.31 -13.35
C ARG A 82 -2.89 11.40 -12.23
N ALA A 83 -3.13 11.81 -10.98
CA ALA A 83 -2.79 11.00 -9.81
C ALA A 83 -3.51 9.64 -9.85
N GLY A 84 -2.80 8.56 -9.51
CA GLY A 84 -3.33 7.20 -9.53
C GLY A 84 -3.47 6.56 -10.91
N ARG A 85 -3.13 7.27 -12.00
CA ARG A 85 -3.16 6.72 -13.36
C ARG A 85 -1.99 5.78 -13.63
N ILE A 86 -0.80 6.08 -13.10
CA ILE A 86 0.42 5.27 -13.29
C ILE A 86 0.86 4.65 -11.98
N THR A 87 1.10 3.35 -12.01
CA THR A 87 1.82 2.62 -10.96
C THR A 87 3.18 2.19 -11.49
N VAL A 88 4.26 2.62 -10.85
CA VAL A 88 5.61 2.14 -11.14
C VAL A 88 5.91 0.97 -10.19
N ILE A 89 6.06 -0.23 -10.76
CA ILE A 89 6.28 -1.47 -10.02
C ILE A 89 7.76 -1.86 -10.14
N THR A 90 8.49 -1.73 -9.04
CA THR A 90 9.95 -1.94 -8.96
C THR A 90 10.30 -3.38 -8.57
N ARG A 91 11.18 -4.03 -9.34
CA ARG A 91 11.61 -5.43 -9.15
C ARG A 91 13.10 -5.55 -9.41
N MET A 92 13.93 -5.28 -8.39
CA MET A 92 15.37 -5.04 -8.56
C MET A 92 16.26 -5.99 -7.76
N GLY A 93 15.71 -6.65 -6.73
CA GLY A 93 16.51 -7.30 -5.70
C GLY A 93 16.91 -6.33 -4.58
N PRO A 94 17.12 -6.80 -3.34
CA PRO A 94 17.35 -5.93 -2.18
C PRO A 94 18.61 -5.06 -2.29
N GLU A 95 19.69 -5.55 -2.88
CA GLU A 95 20.94 -4.80 -3.03
C GLU A 95 20.79 -3.66 -4.03
N ASN A 96 20.23 -3.96 -5.20
CA ASN A 96 20.02 -2.97 -6.26
C ASN A 96 18.94 -1.95 -5.89
N MET A 97 17.93 -2.33 -5.12
CA MET A 97 16.86 -1.43 -4.68
C MET A 97 17.43 -0.17 -4.02
N ARG A 98 18.43 -0.34 -3.13
CA ARG A 98 19.07 0.77 -2.40
C ARG A 98 19.91 1.68 -3.28
N VAL A 99 20.42 1.16 -4.40
CA VAL A 99 21.32 1.88 -5.29
C VAL A 99 20.55 2.55 -6.42
N LYS A 100 19.56 1.86 -7.01
CA LYS A 100 18.92 2.26 -8.27
C LYS A 100 17.64 3.07 -8.06
N LEU A 101 16.79 2.68 -7.11
CA LEU A 101 15.51 3.34 -6.87
C LEU A 101 15.64 4.85 -6.55
N PRO A 102 16.62 5.32 -5.75
CA PRO A 102 16.78 6.75 -5.49
C PRO A 102 16.88 7.60 -6.77
N HIS A 103 17.60 7.10 -7.78
CA HIS A 103 17.77 7.81 -9.05
C HIS A 103 16.46 7.93 -9.83
N LEU A 104 15.62 6.88 -9.81
CA LEU A 104 14.31 6.90 -10.47
C LEU A 104 13.35 7.86 -9.75
N ILE A 105 13.30 7.82 -8.41
CA ILE A 105 12.46 8.71 -7.61
C ILE A 105 12.80 10.18 -7.90
N ARG A 106 14.09 10.52 -7.90
CA ARG A 106 14.55 11.89 -8.16
C ARG A 106 14.23 12.35 -9.59
N ALA A 107 14.37 11.47 -10.59
CA ALA A 107 14.04 11.80 -11.98
C ALA A 107 12.54 12.08 -12.16
N VAL A 108 11.67 11.18 -11.67
CA VAL A 108 10.21 11.34 -11.73
C VAL A 108 9.77 12.60 -10.97
N ARG A 109 10.34 12.84 -9.79
CA ARG A 109 10.10 14.07 -9.01
C ARG A 109 10.56 15.32 -9.75
N GLY A 110 11.73 15.30 -10.36
CA GLY A 110 12.29 16.41 -11.13
C GLY A 110 11.44 16.75 -12.37
N ALA A 111 10.79 15.75 -12.97
CA ALA A 111 9.83 15.93 -14.05
C ALA A 111 8.43 16.39 -13.57
N GLY A 112 8.19 16.48 -12.26
CA GLY A 112 6.89 16.87 -11.70
C GLY A 112 5.78 15.81 -11.87
N GLN A 113 6.14 14.57 -12.19
CA GLN A 113 5.20 13.49 -12.48
C GLN A 113 4.67 12.85 -11.19
N ILE A 114 3.38 12.50 -11.20
CA ILE A 114 2.67 11.88 -10.08
C ILE A 114 2.44 10.41 -10.41
N VAL A 115 3.08 9.53 -9.66
CA VAL A 115 2.97 8.07 -9.80
C VAL A 115 2.75 7.40 -8.45
N THR A 116 2.16 6.22 -8.47
CA THR A 116 2.12 5.31 -7.32
C THR A 116 3.34 4.40 -7.37
N TRP A 117 4.16 4.39 -6.32
CA TRP A 117 5.31 3.48 -6.24
C TRP A 117 4.89 2.16 -5.58
N VAL A 118 5.19 1.05 -6.22
CA VAL A 118 4.97 -0.29 -5.69
C VAL A 118 6.26 -1.10 -5.86
N THR A 119 6.54 -2.02 -4.95
CA THR A 119 7.60 -3.01 -5.13
C THR A 119 7.01 -4.39 -5.41
N ASP A 120 7.57 -5.06 -6.41
CA ASP A 120 7.43 -6.48 -6.69
C ASP A 120 8.74 -7.17 -6.25
N PRO A 121 8.81 -7.64 -4.99
CA PRO A 121 9.99 -8.30 -4.46
C PRO A 121 10.11 -9.77 -4.93
N MET A 122 9.26 -10.24 -5.85
CA MET A 122 9.23 -11.63 -6.29
C MET A 122 10.20 -11.83 -7.46
N HIS A 123 9.99 -11.09 -8.54
CA HIS A 123 10.64 -11.37 -9.81
C HIS A 123 12.13 -10.98 -9.87
N GLY A 124 12.57 -10.05 -9.04
CA GLY A 124 14.00 -9.69 -8.90
C GLY A 124 14.80 -10.73 -8.10
N ASN A 125 14.14 -11.67 -7.39
CA ASN A 125 14.77 -12.57 -6.44
C ASN A 125 14.72 -14.06 -6.84
N THR A 126 14.36 -14.36 -8.08
CA THR A 126 14.31 -15.75 -8.57
C THR A 126 15.72 -16.33 -8.71
N MET A 127 15.94 -17.50 -8.13
CA MET A 127 17.18 -18.28 -8.23
C MET A 127 16.87 -19.72 -8.63
N LYS A 128 17.88 -20.47 -9.08
CA LYS A 128 17.77 -21.90 -9.38
C LYS A 128 18.31 -22.71 -8.20
N ALA A 129 17.50 -23.62 -7.68
CA ALA A 129 17.88 -24.55 -6.63
C ALA A 129 18.84 -25.64 -7.17
N PRO A 130 19.61 -26.33 -6.30
CA PRO A 130 20.46 -27.45 -6.71
C PRO A 130 19.71 -28.57 -7.44
N CYS A 131 18.44 -28.80 -7.07
CA CYS A 131 17.54 -29.76 -7.73
C CYS A 131 17.03 -29.29 -9.12
N GLY A 132 17.42 -28.10 -9.57
CA GLY A 132 17.07 -27.54 -10.87
C GLY A 132 15.77 -26.75 -10.92
N LEU A 133 14.95 -26.79 -9.87
CA LEU A 133 13.73 -26.00 -9.75
C LEU A 133 14.04 -24.51 -9.53
N LYS A 134 13.17 -23.64 -10.05
CA LYS A 134 13.19 -22.23 -9.65
C LYS A 134 12.72 -22.12 -8.21
N THR A 135 13.29 -21.18 -7.46
CA THR A 135 12.80 -20.84 -6.13
C THR A 135 13.15 -19.39 -5.81
N ARG A 136 12.59 -18.88 -4.71
CA ARG A 136 12.89 -17.56 -4.16
C ARG A 136 13.11 -17.72 -2.66
N SER A 137 14.06 -16.95 -2.12
CA SER A 137 14.29 -16.90 -0.67
C SER A 137 13.33 -15.90 -0.02
N PHE A 138 12.54 -16.36 0.94
CA PHE A 138 11.66 -15.52 1.74
C PHE A 138 12.38 -14.32 2.36
N ASP A 139 13.59 -14.54 2.89
CA ASP A 139 14.37 -13.48 3.53
C ASP A 139 14.82 -12.41 2.53
N ARG A 140 15.16 -12.81 1.29
CA ARG A 140 15.50 -11.87 0.22
C ARG A 140 14.28 -11.06 -0.23
N ILE A 141 13.12 -11.70 -0.37
CA ILE A 141 11.85 -11.02 -0.68
C ILE A 141 11.56 -9.97 0.40
N LEU A 142 11.65 -10.35 1.67
CA LEU A 142 11.42 -9.43 2.79
C LEU A 142 12.47 -8.32 2.86
N ALA A 143 13.73 -8.62 2.54
CA ALA A 143 14.80 -7.63 2.48
C ALA A 143 14.54 -6.57 1.39
N GLU A 144 14.00 -6.95 0.24
CA GLU A 144 13.65 -5.99 -0.82
C GLU A 144 12.48 -5.10 -0.40
N VAL A 145 11.46 -5.67 0.24
CA VAL A 145 10.36 -4.87 0.84
C VAL A 145 10.93 -3.86 1.83
N ARG A 146 11.79 -4.27 2.76
CA ARG A 146 12.44 -3.34 3.71
C ARG A 146 13.24 -2.27 2.98
N ALA A 147 14.02 -2.66 1.97
CA ALA A 147 14.83 -1.72 1.20
C ALA A 147 13.99 -0.67 0.48
N PHE A 148 12.87 -1.07 -0.09
CA PHE A 148 11.91 -0.18 -0.74
C PHE A 148 11.38 0.89 0.22
N PHE A 149 10.94 0.50 1.42
CA PHE A 149 10.46 1.45 2.43
C PHE A 149 11.58 2.39 2.93
N ASP A 150 12.76 1.86 3.24
CA ASP A 150 13.90 2.67 3.71
C ASP A 150 14.32 3.72 2.67
N VAL A 151 14.35 3.34 1.38
CA VAL A 151 14.69 4.27 0.29
C VAL A 151 13.64 5.38 0.18
N HIS A 152 12.35 5.03 0.26
CA HIS A 152 11.29 6.02 0.21
C HIS A 152 11.35 7.01 1.38
N GLU A 153 11.65 6.53 2.58
CA GLU A 153 11.89 7.36 3.77
C GLU A 153 13.07 8.32 3.55
N GLN A 154 14.22 7.80 3.11
CA GLN A 154 15.43 8.60 2.83
C GLN A 154 15.21 9.66 1.74
N GLU A 155 14.47 9.31 0.69
CA GLU A 155 14.16 10.23 -0.40
C GLU A 155 13.00 11.18 -0.08
N GLY A 156 12.30 11.03 1.05
CA GLY A 156 11.10 11.81 1.39
C GLY A 156 9.96 11.60 0.39
N SER A 157 9.78 10.37 -0.07
CA SER A 157 8.72 9.95 -1.02
C SER A 157 7.80 8.92 -0.39
N HIS A 158 6.68 8.61 -1.06
CA HIS A 158 5.66 7.74 -0.50
C HIS A 158 5.74 6.31 -1.07
N PRO A 159 5.95 5.28 -0.22
CA PRO A 159 5.85 3.88 -0.64
C PRO A 159 4.36 3.48 -0.74
N GLY A 160 3.85 3.29 -1.96
CA GLY A 160 2.42 3.09 -2.22
C GLY A 160 1.92 1.65 -2.01
N GLY A 161 2.80 0.65 -2.06
CA GLY A 161 2.39 -0.73 -1.80
C GLY A 161 3.41 -1.81 -2.16
N VAL A 162 2.96 -3.06 -2.03
CA VAL A 162 3.71 -4.27 -2.37
C VAL A 162 2.85 -5.17 -3.27
N HIS A 163 3.46 -5.74 -4.30
CA HIS A 163 2.87 -6.66 -5.26
C HIS A 163 3.48 -8.05 -5.06
N LEU A 164 2.70 -9.04 -4.64
CA LEU A 164 3.18 -10.38 -4.31
C LEU A 164 2.49 -11.46 -5.13
N GLU A 165 3.25 -12.52 -5.43
CA GLU A 165 2.74 -13.78 -5.96
C GLU A 165 2.57 -14.77 -4.81
N MET A 166 1.32 -15.09 -4.48
CA MET A 166 0.98 -15.93 -3.35
C MET A 166 -0.17 -16.88 -3.66
N THR A 167 -0.21 -18.00 -2.94
CA THR A 167 -1.31 -18.96 -2.97
C THR A 167 -1.75 -19.32 -1.55
N GLY A 168 -3.06 -19.52 -1.36
CA GLY A 168 -3.62 -20.04 -0.11
C GLY A 168 -3.30 -21.52 0.13
N GLN A 169 -2.67 -22.19 -0.83
CA GLN A 169 -2.28 -23.58 -0.73
C GLN A 169 -0.97 -23.75 0.05
N ASN A 170 -0.81 -24.91 0.67
CA ASN A 170 0.40 -25.25 1.42
C ASN A 170 1.47 -25.84 0.49
N VAL A 171 2.03 -24.97 -0.37
CA VAL A 171 3.09 -25.28 -1.35
C VAL A 171 4.48 -25.06 -0.77
N THR A 172 5.49 -25.69 -1.37
CA THR A 172 6.91 -25.59 -0.98
C THR A 172 7.75 -24.94 -2.08
N GLU A 173 7.26 -23.85 -2.69
CA GLU A 173 7.91 -23.26 -3.87
C GLU A 173 8.99 -22.20 -3.52
N CYS A 174 8.81 -21.48 -2.41
CA CYS A 174 9.78 -20.53 -1.87
C CYS A 174 10.46 -21.09 -0.61
N ILE A 175 11.78 -20.97 -0.52
CA ILE A 175 12.57 -21.40 0.65
C ILE A 175 12.52 -20.38 1.80
N GLY A 176 12.73 -20.84 3.01
CA GLY A 176 12.72 -20.02 4.23
C GLY A 176 11.31 -19.78 4.80
N GLY A 177 11.17 -18.67 5.53
CA GLY A 177 9.99 -18.37 6.35
C GLY A 177 9.96 -19.19 7.65
N SER A 178 8.93 -18.97 8.46
CA SER A 178 8.77 -19.56 9.80
C SER A 178 8.78 -21.09 9.86
N ARG A 179 8.34 -21.77 8.79
CA ARG A 179 8.39 -23.24 8.69
C ARG A 179 9.70 -23.78 8.12
N THR A 180 10.67 -22.90 7.80
CA THR A 180 11.99 -23.25 7.26
C THR A 180 11.91 -24.23 6.09
N VAL A 181 11.23 -23.83 5.01
CA VAL A 181 11.23 -24.63 3.77
C VAL A 181 12.65 -24.66 3.21
N THR A 182 13.20 -25.85 3.01
CA THR A 182 14.56 -26.06 2.50
C THR A 182 14.55 -26.39 1.00
N PHE A 183 15.74 -26.52 0.40
CA PHE A 183 15.84 -26.95 -1.00
C PHE A 183 15.32 -28.38 -1.23
N ASP A 184 15.42 -29.25 -0.23
CA ASP A 184 14.98 -30.65 -0.33
C ASP A 184 13.46 -30.76 -0.31
N ASP A 185 12.78 -29.80 0.33
CA ASP A 185 11.32 -29.73 0.41
C ASP A 185 10.67 -29.29 -0.91
N LEU A 186 11.44 -28.70 -1.83
CA LEU A 186 10.93 -28.15 -3.10
C LEU A 186 10.28 -29.24 -3.95
N GLY A 187 10.78 -30.47 -3.94
CA GLY A 187 10.26 -31.56 -4.78
C GLY A 187 8.89 -32.12 -4.36
N TRP A 188 8.37 -31.73 -3.19
CA TRP A 188 7.20 -32.38 -2.60
C TRP A 188 5.87 -31.79 -3.08
N ARG A 189 5.74 -30.46 -3.09
CA ARG A 189 4.51 -29.73 -3.44
C ARG A 189 4.80 -28.53 -4.35
N TYR A 190 5.62 -28.75 -5.37
CA TYR A 190 5.82 -27.79 -6.44
C TYR A 190 4.71 -27.96 -7.48
N HIS A 191 3.66 -27.14 -7.37
CA HIS A 191 2.47 -27.27 -8.23
C HIS A 191 2.46 -26.25 -9.38
N THR A 192 3.32 -25.24 -9.33
CA THR A 192 3.37 -24.17 -10.33
C THR A 192 4.28 -24.53 -11.50
N HIS A 193 3.78 -24.37 -12.73
CA HIS A 193 4.59 -24.47 -13.95
C HIS A 193 5.37 -23.19 -14.28
N CYS A 194 4.97 -22.06 -13.70
CA CYS A 194 5.56 -20.74 -13.92
C CYS A 194 6.61 -20.40 -12.85
N ASP A 195 6.34 -19.40 -12.02
CA ASP A 195 7.26 -18.90 -11.01
C ASP A 195 6.80 -19.26 -9.58
N PRO A 196 7.75 -19.46 -8.65
CA PRO A 196 7.48 -19.95 -7.30
C PRO A 196 6.71 -18.94 -6.44
N GLN A 197 5.57 -19.34 -5.88
CA GLN A 197 4.68 -18.51 -5.09
C GLN A 197 4.95 -18.62 -3.58
N LEU A 198 4.62 -17.58 -2.83
CA LEU A 198 4.54 -17.67 -1.37
C LEU A 198 3.36 -18.56 -0.97
N ASN A 199 3.58 -19.48 -0.03
CA ASN A 199 2.47 -20.23 0.56
C ASN A 199 1.69 -19.38 1.58
N ALA A 200 0.57 -19.91 2.07
CA ALA A 200 -0.32 -19.19 2.99
C ALA A 200 0.39 -18.66 4.26
N LEU A 201 1.29 -19.45 4.86
CA LEU A 201 1.99 -19.06 6.08
C LEU A 201 3.07 -18.03 5.82
N GLN A 202 3.84 -18.17 4.73
CA GLN A 202 4.79 -17.17 4.29
C GLN A 202 4.08 -15.85 3.94
N SER A 203 2.90 -15.91 3.34
CA SER A 203 2.09 -14.73 3.00
C SER A 203 1.61 -13.99 4.23
N LEU A 204 1.11 -14.71 5.24
CA LEU A 204 0.73 -14.13 6.53
C LEU A 204 1.93 -13.53 7.25
N GLU A 205 3.07 -14.24 7.26
CA GLU A 205 4.30 -13.76 7.86
C GLU A 205 4.81 -12.49 7.16
N MET A 206 4.76 -12.44 5.83
CA MET A 206 5.11 -11.27 5.05
C MET A 206 4.22 -10.06 5.41
N ALA A 207 2.90 -10.27 5.56
CA ALA A 207 1.98 -9.21 5.95
C ALA A 207 2.31 -8.66 7.35
N LEU A 208 2.55 -9.53 8.33
CA LEU A 208 2.91 -9.12 9.69
C LEU A 208 4.26 -8.40 9.72
N ARG A 209 5.29 -8.92 9.04
CA ARG A 209 6.63 -8.32 9.03
C ARG A 209 6.68 -7.02 8.25
N SER A 210 5.96 -6.91 7.13
CA SER A 210 5.89 -5.66 6.36
C SER A 210 5.10 -4.57 7.10
N SER A 211 4.04 -4.94 7.83
CA SER A 211 3.30 -3.98 8.68
C SER A 211 4.19 -3.30 9.72
N ALA A 212 5.15 -4.03 10.30
CA ALA A 212 6.10 -3.46 11.27
C ALA A 212 7.07 -2.46 10.61
N VAL A 213 7.42 -2.65 9.34
CA VAL A 213 8.24 -1.70 8.56
C VAL A 213 7.44 -0.42 8.30
N THR A 214 6.20 -0.56 7.88
CA THR A 214 5.31 0.59 7.67
C THR A 214 5.02 1.33 8.98
N ALA A 215 4.81 0.62 10.10
CA ALA A 215 4.53 1.25 11.38
C ALA A 215 5.67 2.17 11.85
N ARG A 216 6.93 1.85 11.53
CA ARG A 216 8.09 2.72 11.78
C ARG A 216 8.04 3.98 10.93
N ALA A 217 7.69 3.87 9.65
CA ALA A 217 7.51 5.00 8.74
C ALA A 217 6.26 5.86 9.06
N VAL A 218 5.32 5.36 9.86
CA VAL A 218 4.05 6.02 10.22
C VAL A 218 4.06 6.56 11.67
N VAL A 219 5.15 6.39 12.44
CA VAL A 219 5.25 7.06 13.75
C VAL A 219 5.21 8.58 13.49
N PRO A 220 4.23 9.30 14.05
CA PRO A 220 3.97 10.67 13.67
C PRO A 220 5.16 11.54 14.06
N LEU A 221 5.47 12.52 13.20
CA LEU A 221 6.03 13.80 13.61
C LEU A 221 5.38 14.16 14.96
N THR A 222 6.09 13.97 16.06
CA THR A 222 5.68 14.48 17.35
C THR A 222 5.45 15.96 17.13
N CYS A 223 4.25 16.41 17.44
CA CYS A 223 3.88 17.81 17.47
C CYS A 223 5.00 18.61 18.15
N ALA A 224 5.85 19.26 17.36
CA ALA A 224 6.60 20.41 17.81
C ALA A 224 5.59 21.55 17.91
N VAL A 225 4.69 21.48 18.90
CA VAL A 225 4.10 22.69 19.45
C VAL A 225 5.29 23.42 20.03
N THR A 226 5.69 24.49 19.34
CA THR A 226 6.63 25.47 19.87
C THR A 226 6.13 25.86 21.26
N ALA A 227 6.87 25.45 22.29
CA ALA A 227 6.72 25.98 23.64
C ALA A 227 7.17 27.44 23.61
N GLN A 228 6.30 28.33 23.15
CA GLN A 228 6.46 29.77 23.27
C GLN A 228 5.16 30.36 23.81
N ASP A 229 5.32 31.02 24.96
CA ASP A 229 4.39 31.89 25.70
C ASP A 229 3.59 31.25 26.85
N PRO A 230 4.08 31.30 28.10
CA PRO A 230 3.29 31.01 29.30
C PRO A 230 2.56 32.29 29.72
N ARG A 231 1.37 32.54 29.16
CA ARG A 231 0.44 33.52 29.75
C ARG A 231 -0.81 32.81 30.28
N PRO A 232 -1.14 32.95 31.58
CA PRO A 232 -2.29 32.28 32.17
C PRO A 232 -3.57 32.96 31.70
N TRP A 233 -4.43 32.19 31.03
CA TRP A 233 -5.76 32.58 30.63
C TRP A 233 -6.67 32.62 31.87
N LYS A 234 -7.27 33.79 32.13
CA LYS A 234 -8.26 33.97 33.20
C LYS A 234 -9.61 33.40 32.75
N TRP A 235 -10.17 32.49 33.55
CA TRP A 235 -11.56 32.05 33.44
C TRP A 235 -12.51 33.20 33.82
N HIS A 236 -13.40 33.59 32.90
CA HIS A 236 -14.61 34.33 33.25
C HIS A 236 -15.77 33.34 33.34
N SER A 237 -16.34 33.19 34.54
CA SER A 237 -17.56 32.42 34.79
C SER A 237 -18.78 33.28 34.50
N SER A 238 -19.47 33.03 33.39
CA SER A 238 -20.83 33.52 33.15
C SER A 238 -21.83 32.50 33.69
N SER A 239 -22.53 32.87 34.77
CA SER A 239 -23.64 32.09 35.34
C SER A 239 -24.97 32.65 34.83
N PRO A 240 -25.90 31.84 34.31
CA PRO A 240 -27.28 32.25 34.13
C PRO A 240 -28.23 31.36 34.94
N ASN A 241 -28.83 31.93 35.97
CA ASN A 241 -30.09 31.53 36.62
C ASN A 241 -30.29 32.51 37.79
N ALA A 242 -31.46 32.97 38.19
CA ALA A 242 -32.82 32.95 37.70
C ALA A 242 -33.58 33.86 38.69
N LEU A 243 -34.65 34.50 38.24
CA LEU A 243 -35.82 34.87 39.06
C LEU A 243 -35.64 35.84 40.26
N GLY A 244 -36.12 37.06 40.06
CA GLY A 244 -37.39 37.46 40.70
C GLY A 244 -37.37 38.02 42.13
N LYS A 245 -37.91 39.25 42.22
CA LYS A 245 -38.64 39.87 43.35
C LYS A 245 -37.84 40.58 44.45
N GLY A 246 -37.89 41.93 44.37
CA GLY A 246 -38.65 42.75 45.32
C GLY A 246 -38.02 43.14 46.66
N GLY A 247 -37.74 44.45 46.83
CA GLY A 247 -37.81 45.29 48.05
C GLY A 247 -37.02 44.85 49.30
N TRP A 248 -36.27 45.68 50.03
CA TRP A 248 -36.43 47.08 50.46
C TRP A 248 -35.05 47.61 50.94
N PRO A 249 -34.90 48.92 51.23
CA PRO A 249 -33.62 49.58 51.40
C PRO A 249 -33.18 49.81 52.86
N HIS A 250 -31.93 50.26 52.97
CA HIS A 250 -31.22 50.93 54.07
C HIS A 250 -30.36 50.09 55.03
N ARG A 251 -29.08 50.50 55.05
CA ARG A 251 -28.10 50.49 56.16
C ARG A 251 -28.71 51.03 57.48
N PRO A 252 -28.10 50.78 58.65
CA PRO A 252 -26.69 50.43 58.92
C PRO A 252 -26.42 48.94 59.12
#